data_AF-A0A7G5DX85-F1
#
_entry.id   AF-A0A7G5DX85-F1
#
_cell.length_a   1.000
_cell.length_b   1.000
_cell.length_c   1.000
_cell.angle_alpha   90.00
_cell.angle_beta   90.00
_cell.angle_gamma   90.00
#
_symmetry.space_group_name_H-M   'P 1'
#
loop_
_entity.id
_entity.type
_entity.pdbx_description
1 polymer ?
#
loop_
_entity_poly.entity_id
_entity_poly.type
_entity_poly.pdbx_seq_one_letter_code
_entity_poly.pdbx_strand_id
1 'polypeptide(L)'
;MNQMNRHINNKDVQLDKIPLQSKKAIELLLRLAMSLARFCLVHWKEIAVTFYGSFMMGLWIFVAYNKITGFDQNMEGMLRQPFPRPFAMFLAYAIPGSELTAALLIGYHRTRLFGLGLSALLMMAFTVYVGLAILHVWSDKLPCNCGLIIQIGWKKHFVFNVFLLLISSWAFVLQWWILKSKLHIDKQNNIDRYKITNSIPLMRNRKRETLHRLKCKHKHTKE
;
A
#
# COMPACT_ATOMS: atom_id res chain seq x y z
N MET A 1 -47.84 -8.55 55.61
CA MET A 1 -46.45 -8.08 55.37
C MET A 1 -45.86 -8.89 54.23
N ASN A 2 -45.75 -8.23 53.06
CA ASN A 2 -45.10 -8.55 51.79
C ASN A 2 -45.13 -9.95 51.17
N GLN A 3 -45.85 -10.02 50.04
CA GLN A 3 -45.71 -11.00 48.96
C GLN A 3 -44.28 -10.97 48.38
N MET A 4 -43.62 -12.12 48.40
CA MET A 4 -42.33 -12.32 47.72
C MET A 4 -42.59 -12.66 46.25
N ASN A 5 -42.82 -11.62 45.44
CA ASN A 5 -42.84 -11.73 43.97
C ASN A 5 -41.42 -12.06 43.47
N ARG A 6 -41.09 -13.34 43.37
CA ARG A 6 -40.01 -13.81 42.49
C ARG A 6 -40.51 -13.69 41.05
N HIS A 7 -40.27 -12.55 40.42
CA HIS A 7 -40.22 -12.47 38.97
C HIS A 7 -39.06 -13.34 38.48
N ILE A 8 -39.35 -14.62 38.21
CA ILE A 8 -38.49 -15.46 37.40
C ILE A 8 -38.44 -14.80 36.02
N ASN A 9 -37.29 -14.21 35.71
CA ASN A 9 -37.06 -13.49 34.47
C ASN A 9 -37.15 -14.50 33.31
N ASN A 10 -38.19 -14.38 32.47
CA ASN A 10 -38.47 -15.30 31.36
C ASN A 10 -37.33 -15.37 30.32
N LYS A 11 -36.33 -14.49 30.42
CA LYS A 11 -35.10 -14.53 29.62
C LYS A 11 -34.21 -15.74 29.93
N ASP A 12 -34.18 -16.19 31.19
CA ASP A 12 -33.35 -17.31 31.61
C ASP A 12 -33.93 -18.67 31.15
N VAL A 13 -35.27 -18.76 31.07
CA VAL A 13 -36.00 -19.96 30.63
C VAL A 13 -35.88 -20.19 29.13
N GLN A 14 -35.69 -19.14 28.32
CA GLN A 14 -35.48 -19.27 26.88
C GLN A 14 -34.05 -19.70 26.50
N LEU A 15 -33.06 -19.42 27.35
CA LEU A 15 -31.65 -19.72 27.07
C LEU A 15 -31.30 -21.21 27.25
N ASP A 16 -32.19 -22.00 27.86
CA ASP A 16 -31.97 -23.41 28.15
C ASP A 16 -32.50 -24.37 27.06
N LYS A 17 -33.19 -23.84 26.04
CA LYS A 17 -33.70 -24.63 24.90
C LYS A 17 -32.68 -24.84 23.77
N ILE A 18 -31.45 -24.34 23.93
CA ILE A 18 -30.39 -24.43 22.92
C ILE A 18 -29.50 -25.64 23.25
N PRO A 19 -29.31 -26.61 22.34
CA PRO A 19 -28.48 -27.80 22.62
C PRO A 19 -27.06 -27.39 23.02
N LEU A 20 -26.48 -28.08 24.01
CA LEU A 20 -25.15 -27.80 24.59
C LEU A 20 -24.02 -27.72 23.54
N GLN A 21 -24.13 -28.49 22.46
CA GLN A 21 -23.26 -28.45 21.28
C GLN A 21 -23.31 -27.10 20.56
N SER A 22 -24.50 -26.51 20.44
CA SER A 22 -24.73 -25.19 19.85
C SER A 22 -24.18 -24.08 20.75
N LYS A 23 -24.29 -24.17 22.09
CA LYS A 23 -23.66 -23.20 23.01
C LYS A 23 -22.13 -23.18 22.87
N LYS A 24 -21.48 -24.35 22.82
CA LYS A 24 -20.03 -24.45 22.59
C LYS A 24 -19.62 -23.99 21.18
N ALA A 25 -20.43 -24.27 20.16
CA ALA A 25 -20.20 -23.80 18.80
C ALA A 25 -20.31 -22.27 18.69
N ILE A 26 -21.32 -21.66 19.32
CA ILE A 26 -21.50 -20.21 19.40
C ILE A 26 -20.32 -19.57 20.14
N GLU A 27 -19.90 -20.14 21.26
CA GLU A 27 -18.73 -19.63 22.00
C GLU A 27 -17.43 -19.76 21.20
N LEU A 28 -17.22 -20.88 20.49
CA LEU A 28 -16.08 -21.05 19.60
C LEU A 28 -16.11 -20.04 18.44
N LEU A 29 -17.27 -19.82 17.82
CA LEU A 29 -17.47 -18.83 16.77
C LEU A 29 -17.19 -17.40 17.27
N LEU A 30 -17.66 -17.04 18.46
CA LEU A 30 -17.40 -15.74 19.08
C LEU A 30 -15.90 -15.56 19.40
N ARG A 31 -15.22 -16.61 19.89
CA ARG A 31 -13.76 -16.57 20.14
C ARG A 31 -12.97 -16.42 18.84
N LEU A 32 -13.35 -17.14 17.78
CA LEU A 32 -12.76 -17.00 16.45
C LEU A 32 -12.98 -15.58 15.88
N ALA A 33 -14.19 -15.05 15.99
CA ALA A 33 -14.53 -13.69 15.56
C ALA A 33 -13.72 -12.63 16.33
N MET A 34 -13.57 -12.78 17.66
CA MET A 34 -12.75 -11.88 18.47
C MET A 34 -11.26 -11.97 18.14
N SER A 35 -10.75 -13.17 17.83
CA SER A 35 -9.37 -13.37 17.40
C SER A 35 -9.10 -12.68 16.06
N LEU A 36 -10.01 -12.84 15.09
CA LEU A 36 -9.97 -12.14 13.81
C LEU A 36 -10.05 -10.63 14.00
N ALA A 37 -10.95 -10.14 14.87
CA ALA A 37 -11.07 -8.72 15.16
C ALA A 37 -9.77 -8.16 15.77
N ARG A 38 -9.14 -8.86 16.73
CA ARG A 38 -7.84 -8.45 17.28
C ARG A 38 -6.74 -8.47 16.22
N PHE A 39 -6.67 -9.50 15.39
CA PHE A 39 -5.70 -9.59 14.30
C PHE A 39 -5.86 -8.42 13.33
N CYS A 40 -7.09 -8.13 12.89
CA CYS A 40 -7.41 -6.99 12.05
C CYS A 40 -7.03 -5.67 12.72
N LEU A 41 -7.33 -5.49 14.02
CA LEU A 41 -6.98 -4.26 14.76
C LEU A 41 -5.47 -4.07 14.95
N VAL A 42 -4.68 -5.15 15.00
CA VAL A 42 -3.22 -5.07 15.11
C VAL A 42 -2.59 -4.78 13.74
N HIS A 43 -3.06 -5.44 12.68
CA HIS A 43 -2.48 -5.38 11.33
C HIS A 43 -3.24 -4.48 10.35
N TRP A 44 -4.21 -3.68 10.81
CA TRP A 44 -5.09 -2.90 9.94
C TRP A 44 -4.33 -2.01 8.94
N LYS A 45 -3.15 -1.49 9.33
CA LYS A 45 -2.32 -0.65 8.46
C LYS A 45 -1.77 -1.43 7.26
N GLU A 46 -1.26 -2.64 7.51
CA GLU A 46 -0.68 -3.51 6.47
C GLU A 46 -1.78 -4.07 5.56
N ILE A 47 -2.93 -4.41 6.14
CA ILE A 47 -4.13 -4.85 5.42
C ILE A 47 -4.64 -3.72 4.53
N ALA A 48 -4.77 -2.50 5.06
CA ALA A 48 -5.25 -1.35 4.30
C ALA A 48 -4.32 -1.02 3.13
N VAL A 49 -3.01 -0.93 3.34
CA VAL A 49 -2.06 -0.69 2.24
C VAL A 49 -2.14 -1.78 1.17
N THR A 50 -2.29 -3.04 1.58
CA THR A 50 -2.41 -4.16 0.64
C THR A 50 -3.70 -4.08 -0.16
N PHE A 51 -4.83 -3.80 0.50
CA PHE A 51 -6.12 -3.67 -0.15
C PHE A 51 -6.12 -2.54 -1.20
N TYR A 52 -5.72 -1.32 -0.79
CA TYR A 52 -5.66 -0.18 -1.71
C TYR A 52 -4.57 -0.35 -2.78
N GLY A 53 -3.43 -0.95 -2.44
CA GLY A 53 -2.38 -1.28 -3.39
C GLY A 53 -2.86 -2.24 -4.48
N SER A 54 -3.54 -3.33 -4.10
CA SER A 54 -4.12 -4.27 -5.06
C SER A 54 -5.19 -3.63 -5.94
N PHE A 55 -6.01 -2.73 -5.38
CA PHE A 55 -6.97 -1.95 -6.16
C PHE A 55 -6.28 -1.08 -7.22
N MET A 56 -5.25 -0.32 -6.84
CA MET A 56 -4.48 0.50 -7.78
C MET A 56 -3.73 -0.34 -8.81
N MET A 57 -3.15 -1.46 -8.40
CA MET A 57 -2.49 -2.41 -9.31
C MET A 57 -3.47 -2.93 -10.37
N GLY A 58 -4.67 -3.37 -9.96
CA GLY A 58 -5.70 -3.82 -10.88
C GLY A 58 -6.14 -2.72 -11.85
N LEU A 59 -6.32 -1.49 -11.35
CA LEU A 59 -6.63 -0.33 -12.18
C LEU A 59 -5.54 -0.10 -13.24
N TRP A 60 -4.27 -0.07 -12.84
CA TRP A 60 -3.15 0.16 -13.77
C TRP A 60 -3.03 -0.93 -14.83
N ILE A 61 -3.19 -2.20 -14.45
CA ILE A 61 -3.20 -3.32 -15.40
C ILE A 61 -4.35 -3.16 -16.39
N PHE A 62 -5.55 -2.83 -15.91
CA PHE A 62 -6.71 -2.64 -16.76
C PHE A 62 -6.53 -1.47 -17.74
N VAL A 63 -6.01 -0.33 -17.28
CA VAL A 63 -5.73 0.84 -18.13
C VAL A 63 -4.71 0.49 -19.20
N ALA A 64 -3.56 -0.05 -18.78
CA ALA A 64 -2.46 -0.37 -19.67
C ALA A 64 -2.88 -1.42 -20.71
N TYR A 65 -3.63 -2.44 -20.28
CA TYR A 65 -4.17 -3.46 -21.17
C TYR A 65 -5.02 -2.84 -22.28
N ASN A 66 -6.00 -2.00 -21.93
CA ASN A 66 -6.86 -1.34 -22.92
C ASN A 66 -6.07 -0.44 -23.90
N LYS A 67 -5.02 0.24 -23.42
CA LYS A 67 -4.18 1.08 -24.28
C LYS A 67 -3.25 0.28 -25.20
N ILE A 68 -2.81 -0.89 -24.76
CA ILE A 68 -1.94 -1.78 -25.57
C ILE A 68 -2.77 -2.51 -26.63
N THR A 69 -3.94 -3.04 -26.27
CA THR A 69 -4.81 -3.73 -27.23
C THR A 69 -5.45 -2.77 -28.23
N GLY A 70 -5.81 -1.56 -27.80
CA GLY A 70 -6.29 -0.46 -28.64
C GLY A 70 -5.21 0.54 -29.01
N PHE A 71 -4.00 0.09 -29.37
CA PHE A 71 -2.84 0.97 -29.54
C PHE A 71 -3.06 2.07 -30.59
N ASP A 72 -3.71 1.77 -31.72
CA ASP A 72 -4.00 2.75 -32.76
C ASP A 72 -4.90 3.88 -32.24
N GLN A 73 -5.91 3.54 -31.45
CA GLN A 73 -6.82 4.51 -30.83
C GLN A 73 -6.11 5.36 -29.77
N ASN A 74 -5.20 4.75 -29.00
CA ASN A 74 -4.35 5.45 -28.04
C ASN A 74 -3.39 6.42 -28.74
N MET A 75 -2.76 6.01 -29.84
CA MET A 75 -1.87 6.85 -30.64
C MET A 75 -2.62 8.02 -31.27
N GLU A 76 -3.74 7.78 -31.93
CA GLU A 76 -4.59 8.83 -32.49
C GLU A 76 -5.10 9.79 -31.40
N GLY A 77 -5.53 9.25 -30.27
CA GLY A 77 -5.96 10.02 -29.12
C GLY A 77 -4.86 10.95 -28.62
N MET A 78 -3.62 10.44 -28.54
CA MET A 78 -2.45 11.21 -28.11
C MET A 78 -2.07 12.30 -29.12
N LEU A 79 -2.12 12.01 -30.42
CA LEU A 79 -1.83 12.98 -31.49
C LEU A 79 -2.86 14.12 -31.58
N ARG A 80 -4.06 13.93 -31.04
CA ARG A 80 -5.10 14.98 -30.94
C ARG A 80 -4.96 15.84 -29.69
N GLN A 81 -4.08 15.49 -28.75
CA GLN A 81 -3.81 16.32 -27.57
C GLN A 81 -2.99 17.56 -27.99
N PRO A 82 -2.99 18.66 -27.20
CA PRO A 82 -2.27 19.88 -27.51
C PRO A 82 -0.74 19.74 -27.27
N PHE A 83 -0.13 18.70 -27.83
CA PHE A 83 1.29 18.41 -27.74
C PHE A 83 1.95 18.39 -29.13
N PRO A 84 3.25 18.74 -29.23
CA PRO A 84 4.00 18.49 -30.46
C PRO A 84 3.93 17.02 -30.85
N ARG A 85 3.73 16.72 -32.13
CA ARG A 85 3.63 15.35 -32.67
C ARG A 85 4.70 14.37 -32.13
N PRO A 86 6.01 14.68 -32.14
CA PRO A 86 7.01 13.72 -31.64
C PRO A 86 6.84 13.43 -30.13
N PHE A 87 6.41 14.42 -29.36
CA PHE A 87 6.17 14.25 -27.93
C PHE A 87 4.90 13.43 -27.65
N ALA A 88 3.84 13.65 -28.44
CA ALA A 88 2.63 12.83 -28.38
C ALA A 88 2.93 11.35 -28.72
N MET A 89 3.71 11.09 -29.76
CA MET A 89 4.12 9.71 -30.10
C MET A 89 4.90 9.06 -28.95
N PHE A 90 5.86 9.78 -28.36
CA PHE A 90 6.60 9.29 -27.19
C PHE A 90 5.66 8.96 -26.02
N LEU A 91 4.72 9.85 -25.69
CA LEU A 91 3.76 9.63 -24.60
C LEU A 91 2.82 8.45 -24.86
N ALA A 92 2.45 8.20 -26.12
CA ALA A 92 1.59 7.06 -26.47
C ALA A 92 2.22 5.70 -26.09
N TYR A 93 3.56 5.58 -26.11
CA TYR A 93 4.29 4.41 -25.62
C TYR A 93 4.65 4.51 -24.14
N ALA A 94 5.14 5.68 -23.70
CA ALA A 94 5.65 5.87 -22.35
C ALA A 94 4.56 5.72 -21.28
N ILE A 95 3.34 6.19 -21.56
CA ILE A 95 2.24 6.13 -20.61
C ILE A 95 1.86 4.68 -20.30
N PRO A 96 1.45 3.82 -21.26
CA PRO A 96 1.16 2.41 -20.97
C PRO A 96 2.32 1.67 -20.29
N GLY A 97 3.56 1.96 -20.70
CA GLY A 97 4.75 1.40 -20.06
C GLY A 97 4.91 1.80 -18.59
N SER A 98 4.67 3.07 -18.26
CA SER A 98 4.71 3.57 -16.89
C SER A 98 3.58 3.00 -16.01
N GLU A 99 2.39 2.80 -16.58
CA GLU A 99 1.24 2.20 -15.90
C GLU A 99 1.53 0.74 -15.53
N LEU A 100 2.08 -0.04 -16.47
CA LEU A 100 2.48 -1.43 -16.21
C LEU A 100 3.63 -1.50 -15.20
N THR A 101 4.60 -0.60 -15.29
CA THR A 101 5.70 -0.50 -14.33
C THR A 101 5.19 -0.22 -12.92
N ALA A 102 4.23 0.71 -12.77
CA ALA A 102 3.60 0.99 -11.49
C ALA A 102 2.88 -0.26 -10.93
N ALA A 103 2.13 -0.99 -11.76
CA ALA A 103 1.47 -2.23 -11.36
C ALA A 103 2.46 -3.29 -10.85
N LEU A 104 3.55 -3.53 -11.58
CA LEU A 104 4.59 -4.49 -11.21
C LEU A 104 5.27 -4.11 -9.88
N LEU A 105 5.61 -2.84 -9.71
CA LEU A 105 6.25 -2.34 -8.49
C LEU A 105 5.34 -2.47 -7.27
N ILE A 106 4.02 -2.24 -7.42
CA ILE A 106 3.03 -2.41 -6.34
C ILE A 106 2.86 -3.88 -5.94
N GLY A 107 2.89 -4.79 -6.91
CA GLY A 107 2.73 -6.22 -6.70
C GLY A 107 3.86 -6.83 -5.86
N TYR A 108 5.09 -6.33 -6.01
CA TYR A 108 6.23 -6.84 -5.25
C TYR A 108 6.41 -6.10 -3.90
N HIS A 109 6.29 -6.85 -2.79
CA HIS A 109 6.24 -6.29 -1.43
C HIS A 109 7.42 -5.37 -1.08
N ARG A 110 8.63 -5.64 -1.58
CA ARG A 110 9.80 -4.78 -1.31
C ARG A 110 9.79 -3.46 -2.07
N THR A 111 9.24 -3.45 -3.29
CA THR A 111 9.18 -2.25 -4.15
C THR A 111 7.86 -1.51 -4.04
N ARG A 112 6.91 -2.02 -3.26
CA ARG A 112 5.55 -1.47 -3.15
C ARG A 112 5.52 0.02 -2.83
N LEU A 113 6.44 0.51 -1.99
CA LEU A 113 6.54 1.94 -1.70
C LEU A 113 6.83 2.77 -2.96
N PHE A 114 7.78 2.33 -3.78
CA PHE A 114 8.10 3.00 -5.05
C PHE A 114 6.94 2.90 -6.04
N GLY A 115 6.27 1.75 -6.11
CA GLY A 115 5.09 1.57 -6.95
C GLY A 115 3.92 2.49 -6.56
N LEU A 116 3.63 2.60 -5.27
CA LEU A 116 2.61 3.52 -4.75
C LEU A 116 2.98 5.00 -4.98
N GLY A 117 4.27 5.33 -4.86
CA GLY A 117 4.80 6.67 -5.16
C GLY A 117 4.66 7.01 -6.65
N LEU A 118 5.06 6.09 -7.54
CA LEU A 118 4.89 6.24 -8.99
C LEU A 118 3.42 6.35 -9.38
N SER A 119 2.55 5.54 -8.76
CA SER A 119 1.10 5.61 -8.95
C SER A 119 0.52 6.96 -8.54
N ALA A 120 0.94 7.51 -7.38
CA ALA A 120 0.50 8.83 -6.95
C ALA A 120 0.99 9.93 -7.90
N LEU A 121 2.23 9.83 -8.39
CA LEU A 121 2.80 10.77 -9.37
C LEU A 121 2.05 10.74 -10.71
N LEU A 122 1.81 9.54 -11.27
CA LEU A 122 1.05 9.37 -12.51
C LEU A 122 -0.38 9.92 -12.36
N MET A 123 -1.06 9.58 -11.26
CA MET A 123 -2.41 10.07 -11.01
C MET A 123 -2.45 11.59 -10.82
N MET A 124 -1.43 12.17 -10.19
CA MET A 124 -1.28 13.63 -10.07
C MET A 124 -1.10 14.27 -11.45
N ALA A 125 -0.22 13.74 -12.29
CA ALA A 125 0.00 14.24 -13.64
C ALA A 125 -1.29 14.20 -14.48
N PHE A 126 -2.04 13.10 -14.44
CA PHE A 126 -3.34 13.00 -15.12
C PHE A 126 -4.38 13.98 -14.55
N THR A 127 -4.42 14.14 -13.23
CA THR A 127 -5.35 15.08 -12.57
C THR A 127 -5.06 16.52 -12.99
N VAL A 128 -3.79 16.93 -12.95
CA VAL A 128 -3.35 18.26 -13.38
C VAL A 128 -3.67 18.48 -14.85
N TYR A 129 -3.35 17.51 -15.71
CA TYR A 129 -3.67 17.58 -17.14
C TYR A 129 -5.16 17.80 -17.40
N VAL A 130 -6.02 16.96 -16.82
CA VAL A 130 -7.48 17.06 -16.95
C VAL A 130 -8.00 18.39 -16.37
N GLY A 131 -7.45 18.84 -15.24
CA GLY A 131 -7.81 20.12 -14.63
C GLY A 131 -7.50 21.30 -15.57
N LEU A 132 -6.31 21.33 -16.16
CA LEU A 132 -5.92 22.37 -17.12
C LEU A 132 -6.77 22.31 -18.41
N ALA A 133 -7.14 21.10 -18.87
CA ALA A 133 -8.04 20.94 -20.01
C ALA A 133 -9.45 21.49 -19.73
N ILE A 134 -10.01 21.28 -18.52
CA ILE A 134 -11.31 21.83 -18.11
C ILE A 134 -11.27 23.36 -17.94
N LEU A 135 -10.12 23.90 -17.54
CA LEU A 135 -9.88 25.34 -17.43
C LEU A 135 -9.64 26.01 -18.80
N HIS A 136 -9.71 25.26 -19.91
CA HIS A 136 -9.53 25.75 -21.28
C HIS A 136 -8.22 26.50 -21.51
N VAL A 137 -7.13 26.07 -20.85
CA VAL A 137 -5.83 26.76 -20.90
C VAL A 137 -5.21 26.78 -22.30
N TRP A 138 -5.48 25.76 -23.12
CA TRP A 138 -4.89 25.61 -24.45
C TRP A 138 -5.87 25.76 -25.61
N SER A 139 -7.14 25.42 -25.39
CA SER A 139 -8.19 25.41 -26.41
C SER A 139 -9.57 25.57 -25.77
N ASP A 140 -10.44 26.34 -26.42
CA ASP A 140 -11.86 26.48 -26.02
C ASP A 140 -12.68 25.19 -26.22
N LYS A 141 -12.14 24.23 -26.99
CA LYS A 141 -12.75 22.93 -27.22
C LYS A 141 -11.98 21.86 -26.45
N LEU A 142 -12.68 21.10 -25.60
CA LEU A 142 -12.10 19.95 -24.94
C LEU A 142 -11.72 18.87 -25.97
N PRO A 143 -10.57 18.20 -25.81
CA PRO A 143 -10.18 17.11 -26.69
C PRO A 143 -11.18 15.94 -26.62
N CYS A 144 -11.22 15.10 -27.65
CA CYS A 144 -12.19 13.99 -27.69
C CYS A 144 -12.07 13.09 -26.45
N ASN A 145 -13.20 12.70 -25.85
CA ASN A 145 -13.29 11.67 -24.79
C ASN A 145 -12.84 10.27 -25.23
N CYS A 146 -12.50 10.10 -26.51
CA CYS A 146 -12.18 8.85 -27.18
C CYS A 146 -11.11 7.99 -26.47
N GLY A 147 -10.22 8.61 -25.67
CA GLY A 147 -9.14 7.93 -24.95
C GLY A 147 -9.41 7.66 -23.45
N LEU A 148 -10.60 7.98 -22.94
CA LEU A 148 -10.98 7.70 -21.56
C LEU A 148 -11.52 6.27 -21.45
N ILE A 149 -11.00 5.50 -20.50
CA ILE A 149 -11.41 4.11 -20.22
C ILE A 149 -12.91 4.01 -19.90
N ILE A 150 -13.45 5.07 -19.29
CA ILE A 150 -14.85 5.23 -19.01
C ILE A 150 -15.28 6.46 -19.83
N GLN A 151 -16.26 6.30 -20.72
CA GLN A 151 -16.86 7.41 -21.47
C GLN A 151 -17.72 8.31 -20.58
N ILE A 152 -17.14 8.81 -19.48
CA ILE A 152 -17.72 9.80 -18.59
C ILE A 152 -17.27 11.19 -19.02
N GLY A 153 -18.13 12.19 -18.80
CA GLY A 153 -17.76 13.57 -19.08
C GLY A 153 -16.52 14.01 -18.29
N TRP A 154 -15.72 14.92 -18.87
CA TRP A 154 -14.48 15.45 -18.32
C TRP A 154 -14.54 15.82 -16.83
N LYS A 155 -15.60 16.51 -16.40
CA LYS A 155 -15.78 16.90 -14.97
C LYS A 155 -15.87 15.70 -14.04
N LYS A 156 -16.59 14.64 -14.43
CA LYS A 156 -16.71 13.41 -13.63
C LYS A 156 -15.38 12.66 -13.61
N HIS A 157 -14.68 12.63 -14.74
CA HIS A 157 -13.36 12.01 -14.82
C HIS A 157 -12.34 12.74 -13.93
N PHE A 158 -12.36 14.07 -13.89
CA PHE A 158 -11.54 14.85 -12.99
C PHE A 158 -11.77 14.50 -11.52
N VAL A 159 -13.03 14.47 -11.07
CA VAL A 159 -13.38 14.10 -9.69
C VAL A 159 -12.90 12.68 -9.37
N PHE A 160 -13.06 11.74 -10.30
CA PHE A 160 -12.57 10.38 -10.15
C PHE A 160 -11.05 10.32 -10.00
N ASN A 161 -10.30 11.06 -10.83
CA ASN A 161 -8.84 11.12 -10.74
C ASN A 161 -8.36 11.75 -9.42
N VAL A 162 -9.03 12.81 -8.96
CA VAL A 162 -8.76 13.41 -7.63
C VAL A 162 -8.99 12.38 -6.52
N PHE A 163 -10.09 11.64 -6.57
CA PHE A 163 -10.37 10.59 -5.58
C PHE A 163 -9.28 9.51 -5.57
N LEU A 164 -8.88 9.01 -6.74
CA LEU A 164 -7.80 8.03 -6.86
C LEU A 164 -6.45 8.59 -6.40
N LEU A 165 -6.16 9.86 -6.69
CA LEU A 165 -4.95 10.54 -6.23
C LEU A 165 -4.88 10.58 -4.71
N LEU A 166 -6.00 10.92 -4.05
CA LEU A 166 -6.07 10.97 -2.59
C LEU A 166 -5.84 9.58 -1.97
N ILE A 167 -6.47 8.54 -2.52
CA ILE A 167 -6.27 7.16 -2.05
C ILE A 167 -4.83 6.71 -2.26
N SER A 168 -4.25 6.95 -3.44
CA SER A 168 -2.88 6.56 -3.75
C SER A 168 -1.87 7.29 -2.86
N SER A 169 -2.10 8.59 -2.60
CA SER A 169 -1.25 9.39 -1.72
C SER A 169 -1.36 8.95 -0.26
N TRP A 170 -2.57 8.65 0.21
CA TRP A 170 -2.79 8.09 1.54
C TRP A 170 -2.07 6.76 1.71
N ALA A 171 -2.24 5.83 0.76
CA ALA A 171 -1.60 4.52 0.80
C ALA A 171 -0.07 4.64 0.79
N PHE A 172 0.48 5.57 0.00
CA PHE A 172 1.91 5.87 -0.01
C PHE A 172 2.41 6.38 1.35
N VAL A 173 1.74 7.39 1.94
CA VAL A 173 2.12 7.96 3.25
C VAL A 173 2.01 6.90 4.34
N LEU A 174 0.97 6.09 4.34
CA LEU A 174 0.78 5.01 5.29
C LEU A 174 1.89 3.96 5.17
N GLN A 175 2.23 3.53 3.95
CA GLN A 175 3.32 2.58 3.70
C GLN A 175 4.67 3.16 4.12
N TRP A 176 4.92 4.44 3.85
CA TRP A 176 6.12 5.14 4.31
C TRP A 176 6.22 5.16 5.83
N TRP A 177 5.11 5.44 6.51
CA TRP A 177 5.06 5.49 7.97
C TRP A 177 5.30 4.11 8.61
N ILE A 178 4.76 3.04 8.02
CA ILE A 178 5.04 1.65 8.44
C ILE A 178 6.52 1.30 8.26
N LEU A 179 7.12 1.65 7.12
CA LEU A 179 8.53 1.35 6.88
C LEU A 179 9.44 2.13 7.82
N LYS A 180 9.15 3.42 8.03
CA LYS A 180 9.90 4.29 8.93
C LYS A 180 9.83 3.80 10.38
N SER A 181 8.68 3.33 10.86
CA SER A 181 8.55 2.81 12.22
C SER A 181 9.35 1.52 12.43
N LYS A 182 9.33 0.58 11.46
CA LYS A 182 10.16 -0.62 11.48
C LYS A 182 11.66 -0.29 11.50
N LEU A 183 12.10 0.67 10.68
CA LEU A 183 13.50 1.14 10.68
C LEU A 183 13.93 1.75 12.01
N HIS A 184 13.07 2.52 12.67
CA HIS A 184 13.36 3.08 14.00
C HIS A 184 13.50 1.99 15.07
N ILE A 185 12.60 1.00 15.07
CA ILE A 185 12.66 -0.15 15.99
C ILE A 185 13.96 -0.95 15.78
N ASP A 186 14.31 -1.24 14.52
CA ASP A 186 15.54 -1.97 14.18
C ASP A 186 16.79 -1.22 14.63
N LYS A 187 16.81 0.11 14.44
CA LYS A 187 17.92 0.95 14.89
C LYS A 187 18.07 0.91 16.42
N GLN A 188 16.98 1.01 17.16
CA GLN A 188 16.99 0.93 18.62
C GLN A 188 17.47 -0.43 19.13
N ASN A 189 16.91 -1.52 18.58
CA ASN A 189 17.32 -2.89 18.92
C ASN A 189 18.81 -3.14 18.65
N ASN A 190 19.37 -2.53 17.60
CA ASN A 190 20.80 -2.64 17.29
C ASN A 190 21.67 -1.92 18.34
N ILE A 191 21.27 -0.72 18.77
CA ILE A 191 21.94 0.03 19.84
C ILE A 191 21.92 -0.76 21.14
N ASP A 192 20.76 -1.33 21.51
CA ASP A 192 20.63 -2.13 22.73
C ASP A 192 21.48 -3.41 22.67
N ARG A 193 21.50 -4.09 21.52
CA ARG A 193 22.37 -5.26 21.30
C ARG A 193 23.85 -4.90 21.41
N TYR A 194 24.27 -3.75 20.87
CA TYR A 194 25.65 -3.26 20.99
C TYR A 194 26.01 -2.96 22.45
N LYS A 195 25.11 -2.33 23.21
CA LYS A 195 25.29 -2.03 24.63
C LYS A 195 25.43 -3.30 25.48
N ILE A 196 24.59 -4.31 25.25
CA ILE A 196 24.65 -5.62 25.93
C ILE A 196 25.94 -6.36 25.58
N THR A 197 26.33 -6.39 24.30
CA THR A 197 27.55 -7.11 23.88
C THR A 197 28.80 -6.51 24.51
N ASN A 198 28.83 -5.19 24.72
CA ASN A 198 29.95 -4.50 25.35
C ASN A 198 29.95 -4.56 26.88
N SER A 199 28.81 -4.79 27.53
CA SER A 199 28.73 -4.94 28.99
C SER A 199 29.08 -6.35 29.46
N ILE A 200 29.02 -7.38 28.59
CA ILE A 200 29.44 -8.74 28.93
C ILE A 200 30.98 -8.85 28.84
N PRO A 201 31.71 -9.06 29.96
CA PRO A 201 33.18 -9.11 29.98
C PRO A 201 33.76 -10.29 29.18
N LEU A 202 33.02 -11.40 29.03
CA LEU A 202 33.43 -12.58 28.27
C LEU A 202 33.63 -12.29 26.76
N MET A 203 32.79 -11.45 26.16
CA MET A 203 32.91 -11.07 24.74
C MET A 203 34.02 -10.03 24.51
N ARG A 204 34.26 -9.17 25.52
CA ARG A 204 35.38 -8.20 25.52
C ARG A 204 36.73 -8.91 25.50
N ASN A 205 36.89 -10.00 26.26
CA ASN A 205 38.13 -10.79 26.26
C ASN A 205 38.36 -11.53 24.94
N ARG A 206 37.34 -12.15 24.33
CA ARG A 206 37.48 -12.84 23.04
C ARG A 206 37.88 -11.89 21.90
N LYS A 207 37.34 -10.67 21.86
CA LYS A 207 37.74 -9.64 20.87
C LYS A 207 39.17 -9.11 21.11
N ARG A 208 39.60 -8.99 22.37
CA ARG A 208 40.99 -8.68 22.75
C ARG A 208 41.96 -9.77 22.31
N GLU A 209 41.63 -11.04 22.58
CA GLU A 209 42.47 -12.17 22.19
C GLU A 209 42.63 -12.28 20.66
N THR A 210 41.57 -12.06 19.89
CA THR A 210 41.66 -12.09 18.42
C THR A 210 42.51 -10.95 17.88
N LEU A 211 42.36 -9.74 18.42
CA LEU A 211 43.19 -8.60 18.06
C LEU A 211 44.66 -8.82 18.43
N HIS A 212 44.92 -9.42 19.60
CA HIS A 212 46.27 -9.73 20.06
C HIS A 212 46.93 -10.82 19.20
N ARG A 213 46.19 -11.88 18.82
CA ARG A 213 46.67 -12.91 17.88
C ARG A 213 47.01 -12.33 16.51
N LEU A 214 46.19 -11.43 15.97
CA LEU A 214 46.47 -10.76 14.70
C LEU A 214 47.73 -9.88 14.79
N LYS A 215 47.90 -9.13 15.89
CA LYS A 215 49.10 -8.30 16.12
C LYS A 215 50.38 -9.14 16.25
N CYS A 216 50.33 -10.27 16.95
CA CYS A 216 51.47 -11.20 17.05
C CYS A 216 51.77 -11.88 15.72
N LYS A 217 50.75 -12.30 14.96
CA LYS A 217 50.93 -12.92 13.65
C LYS A 217 51.61 -11.98 12.66
N HIS A 218 51.28 -10.69 12.72
CA HIS A 218 51.88 -9.66 11.86
C HIS A 218 53.31 -9.26 12.27
N LYS A 219 53.71 -9.52 13.52
CA LYS A 219 55.07 -9.27 14.01
C LYS A 219 56.05 -10.36 13.56
N HIS A 220 55.59 -11.61 13.43
CA HIS A 220 56.40 -12.74 12.96
C HIS A 220 56.53 -12.85 11.43
N THR A 221 55.82 -12.02 10.64
CA THR A 221 55.93 -12.03 9.17
C THR A 221 56.86 -10.93 8.62
N LYS A 222 57.52 -10.17 9.50
CA LYS A 222 58.38 -9.02 9.15
C LYS A 222 59.85 -9.20 9.56
N GLU A 223 60.22 -10.40 9.99
CA GLU A 223 61.61 -10.88 10.09
C GLU A 223 61.81 -11.95 9.01
#